data_AF-A0AAU9ILX5-F1
#
_entry.id   AF-A0AAU9ILX5-F1
#
_cell.length_a   1.000
_cell.length_b   1.000
_cell.length_c   1.000
_cell.angle_alpha   90.00
_cell.angle_beta   90.00
_cell.angle_gamma   90.00
#
_symmetry.space_group_name_H-M   'P 1'
#
loop_
_entity.id
_entity.type
_entity.pdbx_description
1 polymer ?
#
loop_
_entity_poly.entity_id
_entity_poly.type
_entity_poly.pdbx_seq_one_letter_code
_entity_poly.pdbx_strand_id
1 'polypeptide(L)'
;MLSLNVFQVICEFLTYKELTKLAQTCKKYKKIADSDKFWKNEAVRLFMSELDLYQIYDEIAIYPKLAKHENELSGSQWKILVKNQFEIKYSWKQLEGENLSKNEIDELYWNISEELKNPTPPIPSLKAEYFPSNYQDLLGNSLFLDPNENSSHQGILQIFNSNFQGFCAEFTSISHISMLISAVYNTWSPDFELKNYPWIMKFYSLLYQMISINCKFSYSKIVCYSGENLLDEYMLRWSAFSAAMQNLSEFLRPFTEMVNYIRNEKIKENLKTKEFKLHILMNKLWKEEVFEKIQAELSENILNLWRKIRSSDSDSGLNLLIKSMDCIIDHSVDEKNLLFKNHTHHFTAKPYKFIHDQAIEKTKKYYESLNFSNENWRTIIDRDIRIVKLAFLPATQKAIEELAYSKIQKIIASQISKEFSRFSIKKIYPYNEQIISEYVYSPIGLLLFHQEKSVSKVRSFISYGLSKESYINLFRIYNDGFRTISTIYDNQDQEIELKAKKCGFSSEGSRCSPTTELENWLLENIVII
;
A
#
# COMPACT_ATOMS: atom_id res chain seq x y z
N MET A 1 18.52 15.38 -31.28
CA MET A 1 19.02 16.47 -32.13
C MET A 1 20.05 15.87 -33.08
N LEU A 2 19.89 16.03 -34.40
CA LEU A 2 21.00 15.80 -35.33
C LEU A 2 22.06 16.87 -35.04
N SER A 3 23.35 16.51 -35.08
CA SER A 3 24.39 17.54 -35.01
C SER A 3 24.21 18.51 -36.19
N LEU A 4 24.51 19.79 -35.98
CA LEU A 4 24.35 20.83 -37.01
C LEU A 4 25.01 20.42 -38.34
N ASN A 5 26.14 19.71 -38.23
CA ASN A 5 26.92 19.18 -39.34
C ASN A 5 26.16 18.12 -40.15
N VAL A 6 25.42 17.21 -39.52
CA VAL A 6 24.67 16.17 -40.25
C VAL A 6 23.46 16.78 -40.97
N PHE A 7 22.79 17.76 -40.34
CA PHE A 7 21.66 18.43 -41.00
C PHE A 7 22.11 19.27 -42.20
N GLN A 8 23.27 19.92 -42.09
CA GLN A 8 23.88 20.67 -43.19
C GLN A 8 24.25 19.76 -44.35
N VAL A 9 24.90 18.63 -44.08
CA VAL A 9 25.22 17.61 -45.09
C VAL A 9 23.95 17.07 -45.75
N ILE A 10 22.91 16.75 -44.99
CA ILE A 10 21.62 16.32 -45.57
C ILE A 10 21.04 17.41 -46.49
N CYS A 11 21.12 18.69 -46.10
CA CYS A 11 20.60 19.79 -46.91
C CYS A 11 21.38 19.99 -48.22
N GLU A 12 22.66 19.63 -48.28
CA GLU A 12 23.48 19.70 -49.50
C GLU A 12 23.03 18.71 -50.58
N PHE A 13 22.40 17.58 -50.19
CA PHE A 13 21.87 16.59 -51.12
C PHE A 13 20.44 16.86 -51.57
N LEU A 14 19.79 17.90 -51.06
CA LEU A 14 18.40 18.22 -51.38
C LEU A 14 18.32 19.29 -52.46
N THR A 15 17.45 19.08 -53.45
CA THR A 15 17.11 20.10 -54.43
C THR A 15 16.43 21.30 -53.74
N TYR A 16 16.44 22.47 -54.38
CA TYR A 16 15.75 23.66 -53.86
C TYR A 16 14.26 23.42 -53.53
N LYS A 17 13.59 22.60 -54.35
CA LYS A 17 12.19 22.19 -54.14
C LYS A 17 12.03 21.32 -52.88
N GLU A 18 12.96 20.41 -52.64
CA GLU A 18 12.98 19.55 -51.45
C GLU A 18 13.36 20.33 -50.19
N LEU A 19 14.32 21.25 -50.27
CA LEU A 19 14.65 22.19 -49.19
C LEU A 19 13.45 23.05 -48.80
N THR A 20 12.70 23.54 -49.79
CA THR A 20 11.47 24.33 -49.54
C THR A 20 10.40 23.48 -48.84
N LYS A 21 10.20 22.23 -49.27
CA LYS A 21 9.29 21.28 -48.60
C LYS A 21 9.77 20.93 -47.19
N LEU A 22 11.07 20.70 -46.98
CA LEU A 22 11.66 20.43 -45.68
C LEU A 22 11.44 21.64 -44.75
N ALA A 23 11.73 22.86 -45.21
CA ALA A 23 11.52 24.08 -44.44
C ALA A 23 10.02 24.30 -44.08
N GLN A 24 9.10 24.05 -45.00
CA GLN A 24 7.66 24.08 -44.73
C GLN A 24 7.24 23.00 -43.71
N THR A 25 7.80 21.81 -43.82
CA THR A 25 7.57 20.70 -42.89
C THR A 25 8.13 21.03 -41.51
N CYS A 26 9.34 21.59 -41.40
CA CYS A 26 9.93 22.07 -40.15
C CYS A 26 9.11 23.21 -39.54
N LYS A 27 8.55 24.14 -40.34
CA LYS A 27 7.65 25.19 -39.84
C LYS A 27 6.35 24.61 -39.28
N LYS A 28 5.74 23.63 -39.98
CA LYS A 28 4.55 22.92 -39.49
C LYS A 28 4.87 22.11 -38.23
N TYR A 29 5.99 21.40 -38.23
CA TYR A 29 6.48 20.65 -37.08
C TYR A 29 6.76 21.56 -35.90
N LYS A 30 7.39 22.73 -36.09
CA LYS A 30 7.59 23.73 -35.03
C LYS A 30 6.27 24.17 -34.42
N LYS A 31 5.27 24.52 -35.24
CA LYS A 31 3.92 24.85 -34.74
C LYS A 31 3.28 23.71 -33.94
N ILE A 32 3.49 22.46 -34.35
CA ILE A 32 2.96 21.28 -33.63
C ILE A 32 3.77 21.01 -32.35
N ALA A 33 5.09 21.14 -32.39
CA ALA A 33 6.00 20.98 -31.27
C ALA A 33 5.91 22.11 -30.24
N ASP A 34 5.27 23.22 -30.60
CA ASP A 34 4.88 24.27 -29.66
C ASP A 34 3.54 23.95 -28.96
N SER A 35 2.88 22.84 -29.31
CA SER A 35 1.63 22.39 -28.66
C SER A 35 1.87 21.39 -27.53
N ASP A 36 1.12 21.55 -26.44
CA ASP A 36 1.18 20.68 -25.26
C ASP A 36 0.78 19.24 -25.59
N LYS A 37 -0.19 19.08 -26.50
CA LYS A 37 -0.68 17.79 -27.00
C LYS A 37 0.43 16.96 -27.65
N PHE A 38 1.36 17.60 -28.37
CA PHE A 38 2.49 16.90 -28.99
C PHE A 38 3.40 16.27 -27.92
N TRP A 39 3.82 17.06 -26.93
CA TRP A 39 4.73 16.58 -25.88
C TRP A 39 4.07 15.54 -24.98
N LYS A 40 2.77 15.68 -24.70
CA LYS A 40 1.99 14.66 -23.99
C LYS A 40 1.99 13.33 -24.75
N ASN A 41 1.69 13.35 -26.05
CA ASN A 41 1.70 12.14 -26.88
C ASN A 41 3.08 11.50 -26.96
N GLU A 42 4.14 12.31 -27.09
CA GLU A 42 5.51 11.82 -27.13
C GLU A 42 5.95 11.21 -25.78
N ALA A 43 5.53 11.82 -24.66
CA ALA A 43 5.76 11.24 -23.34
C ALA A 43 5.06 9.89 -23.20
N VAL A 44 3.77 9.79 -23.56
CA VAL A 44 3.04 8.51 -23.53
C VAL A 44 3.75 7.45 -24.37
N ARG A 45 4.21 7.80 -25.58
CA ARG A 45 4.96 6.87 -26.45
C ARG A 45 6.26 6.34 -25.82
N LEU A 46 6.96 7.19 -25.08
CA LEU A 46 8.23 6.86 -24.45
C LEU A 46 8.07 6.04 -23.16
N PHE A 47 6.97 6.23 -22.42
CA PHE A 47 6.81 5.70 -21.07
C PHE A 47 5.65 4.70 -20.90
N MET A 48 4.82 4.46 -21.92
CA MET A 48 3.69 3.52 -21.85
C MET A 48 3.70 2.50 -22.99
N SER A 49 3.06 1.34 -22.75
CA SER A 49 2.93 0.26 -23.72
C SER A 49 2.23 0.70 -25.01
N GLU A 50 2.49 -0.02 -26.10
CA GLU A 50 1.71 0.14 -27.33
C GLU A 50 0.23 -0.22 -27.13
N LEU A 51 -0.08 -1.13 -26.20
CA LEU A 51 -1.45 -1.52 -25.84
C LEU A 51 -2.21 -0.38 -25.14
N ASP A 52 -1.58 0.36 -24.24
CA ASP A 52 -2.18 1.52 -23.57
C ASP A 52 -2.36 2.71 -24.53
N LEU A 53 -1.49 2.82 -25.55
CA LEU A 53 -1.66 3.81 -26.62
C LEU A 53 -2.97 3.60 -27.37
N TYR A 54 -3.34 2.35 -27.71
CA TYR A 54 -4.62 2.05 -28.36
C TYR A 54 -5.82 2.38 -27.47
N GLN A 55 -5.75 2.07 -26.17
CA GLN A 55 -6.81 2.44 -25.22
C GLN A 55 -6.98 3.96 -25.10
N ILE A 56 -5.90 4.74 -25.10
CA ILE A 56 -5.98 6.20 -25.09
C ILE A 56 -6.63 6.73 -26.38
N TYR A 57 -6.32 6.15 -27.55
CA TYR A 57 -6.97 6.56 -28.80
C TYR A 57 -8.46 6.20 -28.84
N ASP A 58 -8.86 5.06 -28.26
CA ASP A 58 -10.26 4.65 -28.14
C ASP A 58 -11.02 5.45 -27.06
N GLU A 59 -10.41 5.76 -25.92
CA GLU A 59 -11.02 6.58 -24.86
C GLU A 59 -11.25 8.03 -25.31
N ILE A 60 -10.34 8.59 -26.12
CA ILE A 60 -10.51 9.91 -26.76
C ILE A 60 -11.70 9.89 -27.75
N ALA A 61 -11.98 8.75 -28.38
CA ALA A 61 -13.11 8.58 -29.29
C ALA A 61 -14.45 8.35 -28.55
N ILE A 62 -14.44 7.70 -27.38
CA ILE A 62 -15.65 7.24 -26.67
C ILE A 62 -16.08 8.21 -25.54
N TYR A 63 -15.16 8.92 -24.89
CA TYR A 63 -15.49 9.81 -23.75
C TYR A 63 -14.97 11.26 -23.92
N PRO A 64 -15.64 12.10 -24.74
CA PRO A 64 -15.31 13.53 -24.86
C PRO A 64 -15.41 14.31 -23.54
N LYS A 65 -16.11 13.77 -22.53
CA LYS A 65 -16.32 14.40 -21.22
C LYS A 65 -15.13 14.25 -20.25
N LEU A 66 -14.22 13.29 -20.46
CA LEU A 66 -13.00 13.17 -19.64
C LEU A 66 -11.95 14.24 -20.01
N ALA A 67 -12.02 14.81 -21.21
CA ALA A 67 -11.16 15.89 -21.70
C ALA A 67 -11.42 17.26 -21.03
N LYS A 68 -12.36 17.35 -20.08
CA LYS A 68 -12.79 18.61 -19.45
C LYS A 68 -12.30 18.80 -18.01
N HIS A 69 -11.50 17.89 -17.47
CA HIS A 69 -10.89 18.14 -16.15
C HIS A 69 -9.68 19.05 -16.31
N GLU A 70 -9.94 20.35 -16.06
CA GLU A 70 -8.97 21.41 -15.84
C GLU A 70 -8.02 21.03 -14.68
N ASN A 71 -6.98 20.28 -15.02
CA ASN A 71 -5.68 20.20 -14.34
C ASN A 71 -4.67 19.60 -15.34
N GLU A 72 -4.76 20.03 -16.60
CA GLU A 72 -3.70 19.73 -17.57
C GLU A 72 -2.42 20.40 -17.06
N LEU A 73 -1.45 19.58 -16.62
CA LEU A 73 -0.08 20.03 -16.42
C LEU A 73 0.31 20.90 -17.61
N SER A 74 0.87 22.08 -17.34
CA SER A 74 1.33 22.97 -18.40
C SER A 74 2.24 22.19 -19.36
N GLY A 75 2.15 22.37 -20.68
CA GLY A 75 2.98 21.63 -21.64
C GLY A 75 4.48 21.74 -21.44
N SER A 76 4.92 22.72 -20.64
CA SER A 76 6.30 22.84 -20.18
C SER A 76 6.78 21.58 -19.43
N GLN A 77 5.93 20.94 -18.62
CA GLN A 77 6.31 19.77 -17.80
C GLN A 77 6.45 18.50 -18.64
N TRP A 78 5.54 18.24 -19.58
CA TRP A 78 5.64 17.12 -20.52
C TRP A 78 6.91 17.20 -21.36
N LYS A 79 7.23 18.39 -21.86
CA LYS A 79 8.44 18.65 -22.62
C LYS A 79 9.72 18.38 -21.81
N ILE A 80 9.74 18.76 -20.53
CA ILE A 80 10.87 18.49 -19.62
C ILE A 80 11.05 16.99 -19.44
N LEU A 81 9.98 16.21 -19.21
CA LEU A 81 10.07 14.75 -19.06
C LEU A 81 10.67 14.08 -20.30
N VAL A 82 10.16 14.44 -21.49
CA VAL A 82 10.66 13.93 -22.76
C VAL A 82 12.13 14.30 -22.97
N LYS A 83 12.50 15.55 -22.69
CA LYS A 83 13.89 16.01 -22.81
C LYS A 83 14.82 15.21 -21.89
N ASN A 84 14.46 15.07 -20.63
CA ASN A 84 15.26 14.36 -19.64
C ASN A 84 15.40 12.88 -20.02
N GLN A 85 14.38 12.24 -20.61
CA GLN A 85 14.50 10.86 -21.11
C GLN A 85 15.54 10.72 -22.22
N PHE A 86 15.59 11.68 -23.15
CA PHE A 86 16.61 11.69 -24.19
C PHE A 86 18.01 11.95 -23.62
N GLU A 87 18.12 12.82 -22.61
CA GLU A 87 19.38 13.06 -21.89
C GLU A 87 19.86 11.79 -21.17
N ILE A 88 18.98 11.07 -20.47
CA ILE A 88 19.31 9.76 -19.89
C ILE A 88 19.82 8.82 -20.97
N LYS A 89 19.04 8.60 -22.04
CA LYS A 89 19.41 7.69 -23.13
C LYS A 89 20.78 8.03 -23.72
N TYR A 90 21.13 9.30 -23.84
CA TYR A 90 22.45 9.72 -24.29
C TYR A 90 23.54 9.43 -23.25
N SER A 91 23.25 9.69 -21.98
CA SER A 91 24.19 9.46 -20.87
C SER A 91 24.50 7.98 -20.62
N TRP A 92 23.63 7.05 -21.01
CA TRP A 92 23.93 5.62 -21.02
C TRP A 92 25.17 5.27 -21.85
N LYS A 93 25.45 6.02 -22.93
CA LYS A 93 26.68 5.84 -23.73
C LYS A 93 27.95 6.12 -22.94
N GLN A 94 27.87 6.85 -21.83
CA GLN A 94 29.03 7.13 -20.97
C GLN A 94 29.45 5.92 -20.12
N LEU A 95 28.65 4.84 -20.13
CA LEU A 95 29.02 3.55 -19.56
C LEU A 95 29.90 2.71 -20.49
N GLU A 96 30.04 3.11 -21.76
CA GLU A 96 30.89 2.44 -22.75
C GLU A 96 32.35 2.56 -22.35
N GLY A 97 33.07 1.45 -22.39
CA GLY A 97 34.47 1.42 -21.98
C GLY A 97 35.05 0.01 -22.04
N GLU A 98 36.15 -0.19 -21.31
CA GLU A 98 36.88 -1.46 -21.32
C GLU A 98 36.06 -2.64 -20.75
N ASN A 99 35.13 -2.36 -19.84
CA ASN A 99 34.34 -3.38 -19.14
C ASN A 99 33.05 -3.78 -19.89
N LEU A 100 32.47 -2.91 -20.71
CA LEU A 100 31.21 -3.19 -21.43
C LEU A 100 31.23 -2.65 -22.84
N SER A 101 30.83 -3.50 -23.78
CA SER A 101 30.56 -3.12 -25.15
C SER A 101 29.29 -2.29 -25.27
N LYS A 102 29.20 -1.52 -26.36
CA LYS A 102 28.00 -0.76 -26.70
C LYS A 102 26.74 -1.62 -26.77
N ASN A 103 26.82 -2.84 -27.31
CA ASN A 103 25.67 -3.72 -27.46
C ASN A 103 25.12 -4.17 -26.09
N GLU A 104 25.99 -4.51 -25.14
CA GLU A 104 25.59 -4.88 -23.78
C GLU A 104 24.94 -3.71 -23.05
N ILE A 105 25.42 -2.48 -23.28
CA ILE A 105 24.83 -1.26 -22.69
C ILE A 105 23.46 -0.97 -23.30
N ASP A 106 23.33 -1.08 -24.63
CA ASP A 106 22.06 -0.90 -25.32
C ASP A 106 21.03 -1.96 -24.87
N GLU A 107 21.45 -3.21 -24.65
CA GLU A 107 20.63 -4.30 -24.13
C GLU A 107 20.18 -4.03 -22.67
N LEU A 108 21.11 -3.65 -21.78
CA LEU A 108 20.77 -3.28 -20.40
C LEU A 108 19.77 -2.12 -20.36
N TYR A 109 20.01 -1.06 -21.13
CA TYR A 109 19.11 0.08 -21.22
C TYR A 109 17.72 -0.35 -21.69
N TRP A 110 17.65 -1.14 -22.77
CA TRP A 110 16.39 -1.56 -23.36
C TRP A 110 15.58 -2.44 -22.40
N ASN A 111 16.20 -3.44 -21.77
CA ASN A 111 15.53 -4.32 -20.82
C ASN A 111 14.99 -3.54 -19.60
N ILE A 112 15.78 -2.63 -19.03
CA ILE A 112 15.32 -1.79 -17.91
C ILE A 112 14.20 -0.85 -18.36
N SER A 113 14.30 -0.28 -19.56
CA SER A 113 13.28 0.62 -20.10
C SER A 113 11.97 -0.09 -20.36
N GLU A 114 12.01 -1.26 -20.96
CA GLU A 114 10.81 -2.04 -21.24
C GLU A 114 10.17 -2.55 -19.96
N GLU A 115 10.95 -2.98 -18.95
CA GLU A 115 10.38 -3.41 -17.68
C GLU A 115 9.70 -2.26 -16.91
N LEU A 116 10.27 -1.04 -16.95
CA LEU A 116 9.62 0.15 -16.35
C LEU A 116 8.39 0.62 -17.14
N LYS A 117 8.32 0.31 -18.43
CA LYS A 117 7.25 0.74 -19.34
C LYS A 117 6.09 -0.26 -19.33
N ASN A 118 6.42 -1.55 -19.42
CA ASN A 118 5.54 -2.69 -19.68
C ASN A 118 5.92 -3.90 -18.80
N PRO A 119 5.82 -3.77 -17.46
CA PRO A 119 6.27 -4.83 -16.58
C PRO A 119 5.45 -6.10 -16.77
N THR A 120 6.14 -7.23 -16.87
CA THR A 120 5.46 -8.53 -16.92
C THR A 120 4.95 -8.87 -15.51
N PRO A 121 3.67 -9.24 -15.31
CA PRO A 121 3.21 -9.65 -14.00
C PRO A 121 4.06 -10.81 -13.49
N PRO A 122 4.66 -10.69 -12.28
CA PRO A 122 5.50 -11.75 -11.75
C PRO A 122 4.66 -13.01 -11.56
N ILE A 123 5.24 -14.17 -11.89
CA ILE A 123 4.57 -15.45 -11.70
C ILE A 123 4.43 -15.68 -10.19
N PRO A 124 3.21 -15.92 -9.66
CA PRO A 124 3.03 -16.22 -8.26
C PRO A 124 3.82 -17.49 -7.93
N SER A 125 4.88 -17.35 -7.14
CA SER A 125 5.64 -18.50 -6.65
C SER A 125 4.78 -19.32 -5.70
N LEU A 126 4.81 -20.66 -5.81
CA LEU A 126 4.17 -21.58 -4.87
C LEU A 126 4.94 -21.54 -3.53
N LYS A 127 4.76 -20.48 -2.75
CA LYS A 127 5.47 -20.24 -1.47
C LYS A 127 4.57 -20.48 -0.26
N ALA A 128 5.20 -20.65 0.90
CA ALA A 128 4.54 -20.94 2.17
C ALA A 128 3.64 -19.79 2.67
N GLU A 129 3.92 -18.54 2.30
CA GLU A 129 3.13 -17.38 2.67
C GLU A 129 2.62 -16.63 1.43
N TYR A 130 1.32 -16.38 1.39
CA TYR A 130 0.66 -15.61 0.34
C TYR A 130 0.55 -14.13 0.75
N PHE A 131 1.12 -13.24 -0.05
CA PHE A 131 1.02 -11.79 0.13
C PHE A 131 0.03 -11.19 -0.90
N PRO A 132 -0.87 -10.28 -0.47
CA PRO A 132 -1.88 -9.66 -1.36
C PRO A 132 -1.32 -8.85 -2.53
N SER A 133 -0.13 -8.25 -2.38
CA SER A 133 0.49 -7.39 -3.40
C SER A 133 1.91 -7.86 -3.74
N ASN A 134 2.35 -7.55 -4.97
CA ASN A 134 3.71 -7.85 -5.45
C ASN A 134 4.77 -7.21 -4.55
N TYR A 135 4.53 -5.99 -4.04
CA TYR A 135 5.47 -5.32 -3.15
C TYR A 135 5.57 -6.03 -1.79
N GLN A 136 4.46 -6.48 -1.22
CA GLN A 136 4.49 -7.27 0.01
C GLN A 136 5.13 -8.63 -0.21
N ASP A 137 4.88 -9.28 -1.34
CA ASP A 137 5.56 -10.53 -1.71
C ASP A 137 7.08 -10.31 -1.79
N LEU A 138 7.50 -9.26 -2.48
CA LEU A 138 8.90 -8.88 -2.61
C LEU A 138 9.55 -8.62 -1.24
N LEU A 139 8.86 -7.96 -0.31
CA LEU A 139 9.37 -7.73 1.04
C LEU A 139 9.46 -9.03 1.85
N GLY A 140 8.39 -9.82 1.88
CA GLY A 140 8.27 -11.02 2.72
C GLY A 140 9.08 -12.21 2.20
N ASN A 141 9.27 -12.30 0.89
CA ASN A 141 9.95 -13.40 0.22
C ASN A 141 11.29 -12.99 -0.42
N SER A 142 11.82 -11.79 -0.12
CA SER A 142 13.13 -11.31 -0.62
C SER A 142 14.31 -12.25 -0.32
N LEU A 143 14.18 -13.11 0.70
CA LEU A 143 15.23 -14.06 1.14
C LEU A 143 15.19 -15.41 0.40
N PHE A 144 14.14 -15.69 -0.38
CA PHE A 144 13.88 -17.02 -0.98
C PHE A 144 13.92 -17.03 -2.51
N LEU A 145 14.58 -16.06 -3.15
CA LEU A 145 14.87 -16.16 -4.57
C LEU A 145 15.92 -17.25 -4.76
N ASP A 146 15.49 -18.48 -5.05
CA ASP A 146 16.40 -19.59 -5.36
C ASP A 146 17.32 -19.14 -6.51
N PRO A 147 18.64 -19.11 -6.31
CA PRO A 147 19.58 -18.73 -7.37
C PRO A 147 19.47 -19.64 -8.61
N ASN A 148 18.84 -20.81 -8.49
CA ASN A 148 18.73 -21.79 -9.56
C ASN A 148 17.40 -21.76 -10.34
N GLU A 149 16.37 -21.01 -9.90
CA GLU A 149 15.03 -21.13 -10.53
C GLU A 149 14.79 -20.28 -11.78
N ASN A 150 15.60 -19.25 -12.11
CA ASN A 150 15.37 -18.45 -13.32
C ASN A 150 16.61 -18.34 -14.23
N SER A 151 16.58 -19.21 -15.25
CA SER A 151 17.54 -19.33 -16.36
C SER A 151 17.46 -18.21 -17.41
N SER A 152 16.56 -17.23 -17.26
CA SER A 152 16.33 -16.17 -18.25
C SER A 152 17.34 -15.01 -18.23
N HIS A 153 18.10 -14.84 -17.16
CA HIS A 153 19.01 -13.69 -16.99
C HIS A 153 20.51 -14.05 -16.98
N GLN A 154 20.86 -15.22 -17.50
CA GLN A 154 22.26 -15.70 -17.53
C GLN A 154 23.22 -14.76 -18.24
N GLY A 155 22.78 -14.06 -19.30
CA GLY A 155 23.61 -13.09 -20.02
C GLY A 155 24.08 -11.94 -19.12
N ILE A 156 23.22 -11.43 -18.25
CA ILE A 156 23.55 -10.30 -17.37
C ILE A 156 24.39 -10.74 -16.18
N LEU A 157 24.08 -11.92 -15.63
CA LEU A 157 24.96 -12.57 -14.67
C LEU A 157 26.39 -12.70 -15.23
N GLN A 158 26.54 -13.14 -16.48
CA GLN A 158 27.85 -13.22 -17.14
C GLN A 158 28.50 -11.85 -17.31
N ILE A 159 27.74 -10.82 -17.71
CA ILE A 159 28.24 -9.44 -17.86
C ILE A 159 28.83 -8.91 -16.55
N PHE A 160 28.07 -9.01 -15.44
CA PHE A 160 28.52 -8.51 -14.14
C PHE A 160 29.64 -9.37 -13.53
N ASN A 161 29.59 -10.69 -13.68
CA ASN A 161 30.62 -11.59 -13.15
C ASN A 161 31.96 -11.44 -13.86
N SER A 162 31.95 -11.30 -15.19
CA SER A 162 33.19 -11.19 -15.98
C SER A 162 33.96 -9.91 -15.71
N ASN A 163 33.25 -8.85 -15.30
CA ASN A 163 33.82 -7.52 -15.05
C ASN A 163 33.92 -7.16 -13.56
N PHE A 164 33.55 -8.08 -12.67
CA PHE A 164 33.41 -7.83 -11.24
C PHE A 164 34.65 -7.19 -10.61
N GLN A 165 35.84 -7.75 -10.89
CA GLN A 165 37.09 -7.26 -10.33
C GLN A 165 37.45 -5.85 -10.86
N GLY A 166 37.20 -5.59 -12.14
CA GLY A 166 37.43 -4.29 -12.77
C GLY A 166 36.59 -3.20 -12.11
N PHE A 167 35.30 -3.46 -11.91
CA PHE A 167 34.40 -2.51 -11.24
C PHE A 167 34.78 -2.25 -9.78
N CYS A 168 35.20 -3.29 -9.04
CA CYS A 168 35.64 -3.13 -7.65
C CYS A 168 36.93 -2.30 -7.54
N ALA A 169 37.83 -2.42 -8.52
CA ALA A 169 39.12 -1.71 -8.52
C ALA A 169 38.96 -0.19 -8.66
N GLU A 170 37.84 0.32 -9.20
CA GLU A 170 37.59 1.75 -9.36
C GLU A 170 37.34 2.49 -8.01
N PHE A 171 37.04 1.76 -6.94
CA PHE A 171 36.79 2.32 -5.60
C PHE A 171 38.11 2.52 -4.83
N THR A 172 38.93 3.45 -5.30
CA THR A 172 40.26 3.76 -4.74
C THR A 172 40.27 4.92 -3.74
N SER A 173 39.26 5.78 -3.76
CA SER A 173 39.23 7.02 -2.96
C SER A 173 38.13 7.02 -1.90
N ILE A 174 38.34 7.82 -0.84
CA ILE A 174 37.36 8.00 0.24
C ILE A 174 36.06 8.65 -0.28
N SER A 175 36.14 9.52 -1.29
CA SER A 175 34.96 10.14 -1.90
C SER A 175 34.08 9.10 -2.59
N HIS A 176 34.66 8.12 -3.29
CA HIS A 176 33.89 7.03 -3.91
C HIS A 176 33.16 6.17 -2.86
N ILE A 177 33.82 5.90 -1.73
CA ILE A 177 33.21 5.15 -0.62
C ILE A 177 32.09 5.97 0.03
N SER A 178 32.27 7.28 0.22
CA SER A 178 31.23 8.17 0.76
C SER A 178 30.00 8.24 -0.16
N MET A 179 30.21 8.28 -1.47
CA MET A 179 29.12 8.19 -2.45
C MET A 179 28.38 6.85 -2.36
N LEU A 180 29.13 5.74 -2.27
CA LEU A 180 28.55 4.39 -2.12
C LEU A 180 27.69 4.31 -0.85
N ILE A 181 28.19 4.80 0.28
CA ILE A 181 27.43 4.86 1.54
C ILE A 181 26.15 5.65 1.34
N SER A 182 26.24 6.82 0.70
CA SER A 182 25.07 7.67 0.46
C SER A 182 24.04 6.99 -0.47
N ALA A 183 24.50 6.19 -1.44
CA ALA A 183 23.62 5.36 -2.27
C ALA A 183 22.96 4.23 -1.47
N VAL A 184 23.70 3.52 -0.62
CA VAL A 184 23.19 2.45 0.25
C VAL A 184 22.09 2.96 1.20
N TYR A 185 22.29 4.14 1.78
CA TYR A 185 21.29 4.80 2.63
C TYR A 185 20.21 5.55 1.83
N ASN A 186 20.28 5.52 0.49
CA ASN A 186 19.44 6.26 -0.44
C ASN A 186 19.40 7.78 -0.16
N THR A 187 20.44 8.36 0.44
CA THR A 187 20.51 9.81 0.72
C THR A 187 21.12 10.60 -0.44
N TRP A 188 21.74 9.92 -1.39
CA TRP A 188 22.30 10.55 -2.58
C TRP A 188 21.25 10.73 -3.67
N SER A 189 21.08 11.96 -4.16
CA SER A 189 20.31 12.30 -5.35
C SER A 189 21.28 12.78 -6.44
N PRO A 190 21.63 11.92 -7.41
CA PRO A 190 22.66 12.24 -8.38
C PRO A 190 22.17 13.12 -9.54
N ASP A 191 22.98 14.10 -9.91
CA ASP A 191 22.77 14.95 -11.09
C ASP A 191 23.24 14.25 -12.38
N PHE A 192 22.97 14.85 -13.54
CA PHE A 192 23.33 14.32 -14.87
C PHE A 192 24.84 14.34 -15.16
N GLU A 193 25.67 14.95 -14.30
CA GLU A 193 27.11 15.01 -14.48
C GLU A 193 27.78 13.73 -13.95
N LEU A 194 28.02 12.77 -14.85
CA LEU A 194 28.60 11.46 -14.52
C LEU A 194 30.13 11.39 -14.64
N LYS A 195 30.78 12.51 -14.98
CA LYS A 195 32.22 12.53 -15.24
C LYS A 195 33.00 12.19 -13.97
N ASN A 196 34.00 11.33 -14.11
CA ASN A 196 34.91 10.87 -13.04
C ASN A 196 34.28 9.99 -11.94
N TYR A 197 33.02 9.56 -12.08
CA TYR A 197 32.44 8.58 -11.16
C TYR A 197 32.89 7.15 -11.50
N PRO A 198 33.07 6.28 -10.49
CA PRO A 198 33.18 4.85 -10.70
C PRO A 198 32.00 4.31 -11.49
N TRP A 199 32.22 3.30 -12.33
CA TRP A 199 31.22 2.72 -13.22
C TRP A 199 29.94 2.33 -12.47
N ILE A 200 30.06 1.68 -11.31
CA ILE A 200 28.91 1.29 -10.46
C ILE A 200 28.10 2.52 -10.03
N MET A 201 28.77 3.63 -9.71
CA MET A 201 28.10 4.87 -9.32
C MET A 201 27.45 5.57 -10.51
N LYS A 202 28.05 5.50 -11.71
CA LYS A 202 27.43 5.96 -12.95
C LYS A 202 26.17 5.16 -13.28
N PHE A 203 26.25 3.84 -13.20
CA PHE A 203 25.13 2.93 -13.43
C PHE A 203 24.01 3.18 -12.42
N TYR A 204 24.34 3.28 -11.12
CA TYR A 204 23.38 3.66 -10.08
C TYR A 204 22.69 5.00 -10.40
N SER A 205 23.46 6.02 -10.80
CA SER A 205 22.91 7.35 -11.12
C SER A 205 21.93 7.30 -12.29
N LEU A 206 22.30 6.61 -13.37
CA LEU A 206 21.43 6.45 -14.54
C LEU A 206 20.16 5.66 -14.20
N LEU A 207 20.28 4.60 -13.40
CA LEU A 207 19.16 3.81 -12.91
C LEU A 207 18.22 4.67 -12.04
N TYR A 208 18.77 5.42 -11.09
CA TYR A 208 18.04 6.37 -10.24
C TYR A 208 17.25 7.37 -11.08
N GLN A 209 17.91 8.01 -12.06
CA GLN A 209 17.28 9.01 -12.91
C GLN A 209 16.16 8.40 -13.76
N MET A 210 16.38 7.20 -14.30
CA MET A 210 15.41 6.51 -15.16
C MET A 210 14.15 6.12 -14.39
N ILE A 211 14.32 5.58 -13.17
CA ILE A 211 13.20 5.28 -12.27
C ILE A 211 12.50 6.57 -11.84
N SER A 212 13.24 7.61 -11.43
CA SER A 212 12.68 8.90 -10.99
C SER A 212 11.84 9.56 -12.08
N ILE A 213 12.30 9.57 -13.34
CA ILE A 213 11.54 10.11 -14.46
C ILE A 213 10.27 9.29 -14.71
N ASN A 214 10.34 7.96 -14.65
CA ASN A 214 9.17 7.11 -14.80
C ASN A 214 8.13 7.39 -13.68
N CYS A 215 8.57 7.57 -12.44
CA CYS A 215 7.70 8.01 -11.33
C CYS A 215 7.07 9.38 -11.60
N LYS A 216 7.85 10.37 -12.06
CA LYS A 216 7.34 11.71 -12.41
C LYS A 216 6.31 11.66 -13.54
N PHE A 217 6.53 10.81 -14.53
CA PHE A 217 5.57 10.55 -15.59
C PHE A 217 4.29 9.92 -15.04
N SER A 218 4.40 8.89 -14.19
CA SER A 218 3.26 8.24 -13.54
C SER A 218 2.44 9.23 -12.72
N TYR A 219 3.08 10.03 -11.86
CA TYR A 219 2.43 11.12 -11.15
C TYR A 219 1.68 12.05 -12.11
N SER A 220 2.35 12.48 -13.18
CA SER A 220 1.77 13.40 -14.17
C SER A 220 0.52 12.84 -14.83
N LYS A 221 0.46 11.52 -15.00
CA LYS A 221 -0.71 10.82 -15.53
C LYS A 221 -1.82 10.70 -14.49
N ILE A 222 -1.50 10.32 -13.25
CA ILE A 222 -2.48 10.12 -12.17
C ILE A 222 -3.24 11.40 -11.86
N VAL A 223 -2.55 12.56 -11.78
CA VAL A 223 -3.19 13.85 -11.46
C VAL A 223 -4.15 14.38 -12.52
N CYS A 224 -4.23 13.73 -13.69
CA CYS A 224 -5.25 14.03 -14.69
C CYS A 224 -6.64 13.47 -14.32
N TYR A 225 -6.73 12.61 -13.32
CA TYR A 225 -7.96 11.98 -12.86
C TYR A 225 -8.40 12.54 -11.50
N SER A 226 -9.65 12.29 -11.10
CA SER A 226 -10.18 12.65 -9.78
C SER A 226 -11.17 11.58 -9.28
N GLY A 227 -11.44 11.57 -7.99
CA GLY A 227 -12.42 10.64 -7.38
C GLY A 227 -12.04 9.16 -7.54
N GLU A 228 -13.02 8.32 -7.87
CA GLU A 228 -12.82 6.87 -8.08
C GLU A 228 -11.85 6.58 -9.24
N ASN A 229 -11.88 7.38 -10.31
CA ASN A 229 -10.96 7.20 -11.45
C ASN A 229 -9.50 7.47 -11.07
N LEU A 230 -9.25 8.38 -10.12
CA LEU A 230 -7.90 8.60 -9.59
C LEU A 230 -7.41 7.38 -8.82
N LEU A 231 -8.28 6.72 -8.04
CA LEU A 231 -7.94 5.48 -7.35
C LEU A 231 -7.59 4.39 -8.36
N ASP A 232 -8.45 4.15 -9.35
CA ASP A 232 -8.23 3.15 -10.40
C ASP A 232 -6.89 3.36 -11.13
N GLU A 233 -6.61 4.59 -11.58
CA GLU A 233 -5.35 4.90 -12.26
C GLU A 233 -4.15 4.74 -11.33
N TYR A 234 -4.23 5.20 -10.07
CA TYR A 234 -3.15 5.01 -9.10
C TYR A 234 -2.88 3.53 -8.83
N MET A 235 -3.93 2.71 -8.69
CA MET A 235 -3.82 1.25 -8.51
C MET A 235 -3.15 0.58 -9.68
N LEU A 236 -3.59 0.91 -10.89
CA LEU A 236 -3.01 0.36 -12.12
C LEU A 236 -1.52 0.65 -12.19
N ARG A 237 -1.14 1.92 -11.95
CA ARG A 237 0.27 2.36 -12.02
C ARG A 237 1.11 1.79 -10.90
N TRP A 238 0.61 1.72 -9.67
CA TRP A 238 1.34 1.10 -8.56
C TRP A 238 1.49 -0.41 -8.74
N SER A 239 0.47 -1.10 -9.25
CA SER A 239 0.53 -2.53 -9.54
C SER A 239 1.57 -2.83 -10.64
N ALA A 240 1.59 -2.04 -11.71
CA ALA A 240 2.62 -2.14 -12.74
C ALA A 240 4.01 -1.85 -12.15
N PHE A 241 4.16 -0.74 -11.42
CA PHE A 241 5.45 -0.35 -10.86
C PHE A 241 6.00 -1.36 -9.83
N SER A 242 5.14 -1.97 -9.01
CA SER A 242 5.54 -3.02 -8.06
C SER A 242 5.92 -4.34 -8.77
N ALA A 243 5.29 -4.68 -9.90
CA ALA A 243 5.76 -5.75 -10.77
C ALA A 243 7.16 -5.43 -11.34
N ALA A 244 7.35 -4.21 -11.86
CA ALA A 244 8.66 -3.76 -12.34
C ALA A 244 9.72 -3.82 -11.23
N MET A 245 9.38 -3.44 -9.99
CA MET A 245 10.28 -3.55 -8.84
C MET A 245 10.76 -4.98 -8.64
N GLN A 246 9.85 -5.95 -8.67
CA GLN A 246 10.17 -7.35 -8.45
C GLN A 246 11.08 -7.87 -9.57
N ASN A 247 10.67 -7.67 -10.83
CA ASN A 247 11.42 -8.14 -11.99
C ASN A 247 12.79 -7.48 -12.11
N LEU A 248 12.89 -6.17 -11.89
CA LEU A 248 14.18 -5.46 -11.90
C LEU A 248 15.07 -5.84 -10.72
N SER A 249 14.51 -6.11 -9.55
CA SER A 249 15.29 -6.58 -8.40
C SER A 249 15.91 -7.95 -8.66
N GLU A 250 15.21 -8.81 -9.39
CA GLU A 250 15.73 -10.09 -9.83
C GLU A 250 16.77 -9.92 -10.96
N PHE A 251 16.42 -9.16 -12.00
CA PHE A 251 17.27 -8.87 -13.16
C PHE A 251 18.60 -8.18 -12.77
N LEU A 252 18.57 -7.24 -11.82
CA LEU A 252 19.73 -6.50 -11.29
C LEU A 252 20.22 -7.04 -9.94
N ARG A 253 19.90 -8.30 -9.60
CA ARG A 253 20.49 -8.96 -8.43
C ARG A 253 22.03 -8.93 -8.44
N PRO A 254 22.74 -9.22 -9.55
CA PRO A 254 24.20 -9.21 -9.59
C PRO A 254 24.80 -7.82 -9.28
N PHE A 255 24.13 -6.77 -9.76
CA PHE A 255 24.50 -5.39 -9.43
C PHE A 255 24.33 -5.10 -7.93
N THR A 256 23.21 -5.53 -7.34
CA THR A 256 22.93 -5.35 -5.91
C THR A 256 23.95 -6.08 -5.04
N GLU A 257 24.31 -7.33 -5.41
CA GLU A 257 25.34 -8.13 -4.75
C GLU A 257 26.71 -7.46 -4.83
N MET A 258 27.08 -6.91 -5.99
CA MET A 258 28.33 -6.21 -6.20
C MET A 258 28.45 -4.92 -5.34
N VAL A 259 27.37 -4.12 -5.28
CA VAL A 259 27.31 -2.94 -4.39
C VAL A 259 27.51 -3.34 -2.93
N ASN A 260 26.82 -4.38 -2.48
CA ASN A 260 26.94 -4.88 -1.11
C ASN A 260 28.31 -5.50 -0.81
N TYR A 261 28.93 -6.17 -1.78
CA TYR A 261 30.29 -6.70 -1.65
C TYR A 261 31.30 -5.57 -1.46
N ILE A 262 31.30 -4.55 -2.33
CA ILE A 262 32.23 -3.41 -2.21
C ILE A 262 32.00 -2.68 -0.90
N ARG A 263 30.74 -2.53 -0.48
CA ARG A 263 30.40 -1.97 0.84
C ARG A 263 31.06 -2.77 1.96
N ASN A 264 30.91 -4.10 1.97
CA ASN A 264 31.47 -4.97 3.01
C ASN A 264 33.00 -4.95 3.03
N GLU A 265 33.63 -4.99 1.87
CA GLU A 265 35.09 -4.98 1.75
C GLU A 265 35.71 -3.63 2.14
N LYS A 266 35.04 -2.52 1.82
CA LYS A 266 35.58 -1.16 2.01
C LYS A 266 35.16 -0.50 3.33
N ILE A 267 34.08 -0.95 3.96
CA ILE A 267 33.57 -0.39 5.23
C ILE A 267 33.84 -1.39 6.36
N LYS A 268 34.69 -1.02 7.32
CA LYS A 268 35.00 -1.88 8.48
C LYS A 268 33.74 -2.23 9.29
N GLU A 269 33.72 -3.46 9.84
CA GLU A 269 32.61 -4.13 10.55
C GLU A 269 31.91 -3.34 11.68
N ASN A 270 32.50 -2.25 12.17
CA ASN A 270 31.97 -1.47 13.30
C ASN A 270 30.76 -0.56 12.95
N LEU A 271 30.39 -0.44 11.68
CA LEU A 271 29.16 0.24 11.28
C LEU A 271 28.16 -0.83 10.83
N LYS A 272 27.08 -1.05 11.62
CA LYS A 272 25.89 -1.81 11.19
C LYS A 272 25.24 -1.09 10.02
N THR A 273 25.81 -1.22 8.83
CA THR A 273 25.32 -0.58 7.62
C THR A 273 24.20 -1.41 7.01
N LYS A 274 23.13 -0.75 6.57
CA LYS A 274 22.00 -1.38 5.90
C LYS A 274 22.46 -1.95 4.55
N GLU A 275 21.94 -3.09 4.12
CA GLU A 275 22.20 -3.59 2.76
C GLU A 275 21.50 -2.73 1.71
N PHE A 276 22.18 -2.52 0.59
CA PHE A 276 21.56 -1.96 -0.60
C PHE A 276 20.59 -2.99 -1.19
N LYS A 277 19.40 -2.52 -1.54
CA LYS A 277 18.33 -3.31 -2.16
C LYS A 277 17.60 -2.42 -3.16
N LEU A 278 17.50 -2.85 -4.41
CA LEU A 278 16.96 -2.04 -5.49
C LEU A 278 15.49 -1.65 -5.26
N HIS A 279 14.65 -2.59 -4.80
CA HIS A 279 13.24 -2.31 -4.51
C HIS A 279 13.03 -1.26 -3.42
N ILE A 280 13.97 -1.14 -2.47
CA ILE A 280 13.91 -0.09 -1.46
C ILE A 280 14.14 1.28 -2.09
N LEU A 281 15.10 1.39 -3.02
CA LEU A 281 15.32 2.62 -3.79
C LEU A 281 14.10 2.96 -4.64
N MET A 282 13.56 1.99 -5.38
CA MET A 282 12.40 2.20 -6.25
C MET A 282 11.16 2.64 -5.44
N ASN A 283 10.88 1.99 -4.31
CA ASN A 283 9.77 2.39 -3.44
C ASN A 283 9.98 3.79 -2.85
N LYS A 284 11.21 4.13 -2.45
CA LYS A 284 11.54 5.49 -2.00
C LYS A 284 11.19 6.52 -3.09
N LEU A 285 11.65 6.30 -4.32
CA LEU A 285 11.39 7.20 -5.44
C LEU A 285 9.89 7.36 -5.72
N TRP A 286 9.13 6.26 -5.69
CA TRP A 286 7.67 6.34 -5.84
C TRP A 286 7.00 7.13 -4.72
N LYS A 287 7.46 6.93 -3.48
CA LYS A 287 6.93 7.66 -2.32
C LYS A 287 7.11 9.16 -2.48
N GLU A 288 8.33 9.60 -2.73
CA GLU A 288 8.69 11.01 -2.85
C GLU A 288 8.07 11.66 -4.12
N GLU A 289 8.09 10.96 -5.25
CA GLU A 289 7.71 11.56 -6.52
C GLU A 289 6.22 11.45 -6.85
N VAL A 290 5.53 10.45 -6.29
CA VAL A 290 4.12 10.15 -6.58
C VAL A 290 3.29 10.21 -5.31
N PHE A 291 3.49 9.25 -4.39
CA PHE A 291 2.53 8.98 -3.32
C PHE A 291 2.36 10.17 -2.36
N GLU A 292 3.44 10.75 -1.84
CA GLU A 292 3.37 11.85 -0.87
C GLU A 292 2.66 13.09 -1.44
N LYS A 293 2.77 13.31 -2.76
CA LYS A 293 2.13 14.45 -3.45
C LYS A 293 0.62 14.30 -3.60
N ILE A 294 0.09 13.07 -3.58
CA ILE A 294 -1.35 12.77 -3.75
C ILE A 294 -1.96 12.06 -2.55
N GLN A 295 -1.20 11.82 -1.47
CA GLN A 295 -1.61 11.00 -0.34
C GLN A 295 -2.92 11.46 0.29
N ALA A 296 -3.09 12.78 0.48
CA ALA A 296 -4.28 13.35 1.08
C ALA A 296 -5.53 13.06 0.22
N GLU A 297 -5.43 13.29 -1.09
CA GLU A 297 -6.52 13.06 -2.04
C GLU A 297 -6.83 11.56 -2.18
N LEU A 298 -5.82 10.70 -2.24
CA LEU A 298 -5.99 9.25 -2.21
C LEU A 298 -6.76 8.82 -0.95
N SER A 299 -6.33 9.31 0.20
CA SER A 299 -6.93 8.94 1.49
C SER A 299 -8.39 9.38 1.58
N GLU A 300 -8.69 10.58 1.12
CA GLU A 300 -10.05 11.11 1.07
C GLU A 300 -10.95 10.29 0.12
N ASN A 301 -10.48 10.02 -1.10
CA ASN A 301 -11.22 9.22 -2.08
C ASN A 301 -11.49 7.80 -1.58
N ILE A 302 -10.52 7.18 -0.90
CA ILE A 302 -10.68 5.88 -0.24
C ILE A 302 -11.79 5.92 0.82
N LEU A 303 -11.77 6.91 1.72
CA LEU A 303 -12.79 7.05 2.77
C LEU A 303 -14.17 7.35 2.19
N ASN A 304 -14.23 8.10 1.09
CA ASN A 304 -15.48 8.39 0.36
C ASN A 304 -16.04 7.15 -0.32
N LEU A 305 -15.21 6.35 -0.98
CA LEU A 305 -15.59 5.08 -1.59
C LEU A 305 -16.12 4.11 -0.53
N TRP A 306 -15.41 3.96 0.58
CA TRP A 306 -15.85 3.14 1.70
C TRP A 306 -17.20 3.59 2.25
N ARG A 307 -17.41 4.89 2.48
CA ARG A 307 -18.72 5.44 2.90
C ARG A 307 -19.84 5.10 1.90
N LYS A 308 -19.56 5.21 0.60
CA LYS A 308 -20.52 4.88 -0.48
C LYS A 308 -20.90 3.40 -0.47
N ILE A 309 -19.93 2.51 -0.33
CA ILE A 309 -20.17 1.06 -0.24
C ILE A 309 -21.04 0.74 0.97
N ARG A 310 -20.74 1.34 2.13
CA ARG A 310 -21.51 1.17 3.37
C ARG A 310 -22.96 1.61 3.26
N SER A 311 -23.25 2.66 2.49
CA SER A 311 -24.61 3.20 2.36
C SER A 311 -25.43 2.60 1.23
N SER A 312 -24.80 1.91 0.27
CA SER A 312 -25.49 1.27 -0.87
C SER A 312 -25.75 -0.19 -0.58
N ASP A 313 -26.82 -0.82 -1.07
CA ASP A 313 -27.04 -2.28 -0.98
C ASP A 313 -26.18 -3.13 -1.93
N SER A 314 -25.26 -2.48 -2.65
CA SER A 314 -24.39 -3.08 -3.65
C SER A 314 -22.97 -3.25 -3.11
N ASP A 315 -22.30 -4.32 -3.53
CA ASP A 315 -20.85 -4.50 -3.31
C ASP A 315 -20.02 -3.87 -4.45
N SER A 316 -20.65 -3.06 -5.32
CA SER A 316 -19.98 -2.30 -6.37
C SER A 316 -18.94 -1.36 -5.75
N GLY A 317 -17.67 -1.54 -6.14
CA GLY A 317 -16.55 -0.77 -5.62
C GLY A 317 -15.78 -1.46 -4.48
N LEU A 318 -16.26 -2.59 -3.93
CA LEU A 318 -15.56 -3.32 -2.88
C LEU A 318 -14.16 -3.78 -3.32
N ASN A 319 -14.04 -4.31 -4.54
CA ASN A 319 -12.74 -4.70 -5.08
C ASN A 319 -11.77 -3.52 -5.22
N LEU A 320 -12.28 -2.34 -5.62
CA LEU A 320 -11.46 -1.13 -5.70
C LEU A 320 -11.03 -0.68 -4.29
N LEU A 321 -11.92 -0.75 -3.31
CA LEU A 321 -11.60 -0.46 -1.92
C LEU A 321 -10.50 -1.38 -1.38
N ILE A 322 -10.61 -2.70 -1.58
CA ILE A 322 -9.62 -3.69 -1.13
C ILE A 322 -8.25 -3.36 -1.75
N LYS A 323 -8.18 -3.22 -3.07
CA LYS A 323 -6.93 -2.89 -3.78
C LYS A 323 -6.34 -1.57 -3.30
N SER A 324 -7.18 -0.56 -3.10
CA SER A 324 -6.75 0.75 -2.60
C SER A 324 -6.16 0.66 -1.20
N MET A 325 -6.76 -0.15 -0.32
CA MET A 325 -6.22 -0.40 1.01
C MET A 325 -4.88 -1.12 0.96
N ASP A 326 -4.76 -2.18 0.15
CA ASP A 326 -3.50 -2.90 -0.02
C ASP A 326 -2.36 -1.97 -0.44
N CYS A 327 -2.63 -0.99 -1.31
CA CYS A 327 -1.62 -0.01 -1.71
C CYS A 327 -1.24 0.96 -0.59
N ILE A 328 -2.20 1.42 0.24
CA ILE A 328 -1.87 2.23 1.42
C ILE A 328 -1.05 1.42 2.44
N ILE A 329 -1.36 0.13 2.57
CA ILE A 329 -0.64 -0.80 3.43
C ILE A 329 0.78 -1.00 2.90
N ASP A 330 0.99 -1.16 1.59
CA ASP A 330 2.31 -1.27 0.96
C ASP A 330 3.24 -0.10 1.36
N HIS A 331 2.69 1.11 1.42
CA HIS A 331 3.46 2.28 1.87
C HIS A 331 3.72 2.33 3.37
N SER A 332 2.94 1.56 4.14
CA SER A 332 3.00 1.49 5.59
C SER A 332 3.90 0.37 6.12
N VAL A 333 4.13 -0.67 5.31
CA VAL A 333 4.96 -1.81 5.67
C VAL A 333 6.41 -1.69 5.20
N ASP A 334 7.29 -2.44 5.86
CA ASP A 334 8.67 -2.71 5.51
C ASP A 334 9.04 -4.13 5.94
N GLU A 335 10.25 -4.57 5.63
CA GLU A 335 10.73 -5.93 5.90
C GLU A 335 10.63 -6.33 7.38
N LYS A 336 10.65 -5.38 8.32
CA LYS A 336 10.61 -5.67 9.77
C LYS A 336 9.18 -5.80 10.29
N ASN A 337 8.24 -5.04 9.76
CA ASN A 337 6.87 -5.01 10.27
C ASN A 337 5.87 -5.83 9.45
N LEU A 338 6.23 -6.25 8.23
CA LEU A 338 5.34 -6.99 7.33
C LEU A 338 4.82 -8.29 7.94
N LEU A 339 5.70 -9.07 8.60
CA LEU A 339 5.33 -10.34 9.24
C LEU A 339 4.26 -10.17 10.33
N PHE A 340 4.16 -8.96 10.89
CA PHE A 340 3.19 -8.62 11.92
C PHE A 340 1.94 -7.93 11.36
N LYS A 341 1.82 -7.70 10.05
CA LYS A 341 0.67 -6.98 9.45
C LYS A 341 -0.68 -7.64 9.74
N ASN A 342 -0.68 -8.98 9.82
CA ASN A 342 -1.86 -9.79 10.09
C ASN A 342 -2.13 -9.90 11.60
N HIS A 343 -1.44 -9.13 12.43
CA HIS A 343 -1.63 -9.09 13.86
C HIS A 343 -2.64 -7.98 14.23
N THR A 344 -3.52 -8.28 15.17
CA THR A 344 -4.50 -7.30 15.69
C THR A 344 -3.83 -6.15 16.44
N HIS A 345 -2.61 -6.36 16.94
CA HIS A 345 -1.75 -5.35 17.57
C HIS A 345 -0.67 -4.79 16.63
N HIS A 346 -0.81 -4.99 15.31
CA HIS A 346 0.10 -4.34 14.37
C HIS A 346 0.11 -2.84 14.64
N PHE A 347 1.28 -2.29 14.96
CA PHE A 347 1.42 -0.86 15.14
C PHE A 347 1.14 -0.19 13.79
N THR A 348 -0.04 0.43 13.66
CA THR A 348 -0.41 1.17 12.47
C THR A 348 0.50 2.39 12.38
N ALA A 349 1.61 2.25 11.66
CA ALA A 349 2.54 3.31 11.35
C ALA A 349 2.29 3.87 9.94
N LYS A 350 2.86 5.05 9.67
CA LYS A 350 2.92 5.64 8.32
C LYS A 350 1.48 5.86 7.73
N PRO A 351 1.23 5.95 6.40
CA PRO A 351 -0.01 6.55 5.87
C PRO A 351 -1.29 5.81 6.25
N TYR A 352 -1.23 4.50 6.52
CA TYR A 352 -2.42 3.73 6.93
C TYR A 352 -3.00 4.20 8.27
N LYS A 353 -2.18 4.76 9.17
CA LYS A 353 -2.66 5.25 10.47
C LYS A 353 -3.78 6.29 10.32
N PHE A 354 -3.64 7.20 9.35
CA PHE A 354 -4.68 8.20 9.08
C PHE A 354 -6.01 7.55 8.67
N ILE A 355 -5.96 6.55 7.79
CA ILE A 355 -7.14 5.80 7.35
C ILE A 355 -7.75 5.02 8.51
N HIS A 356 -6.92 4.37 9.34
CA HIS A 356 -7.35 3.65 10.54
C HIS A 356 -8.12 4.57 11.50
N ASP A 357 -7.52 5.70 11.88
CA ASP A 357 -8.12 6.66 12.81
C ASP A 357 -9.45 7.22 12.26
N GLN A 358 -9.46 7.60 10.97
CA GLN A 358 -10.65 8.10 10.30
C GLN A 358 -11.75 7.02 10.16
N ALA A 359 -11.37 5.77 9.93
CA ALA A 359 -12.33 4.67 9.84
C ALA A 359 -13.01 4.42 11.19
N ILE A 360 -12.25 4.42 12.29
CA ILE A 360 -12.80 4.28 13.64
C ILE A 360 -13.74 5.44 13.96
N GLU A 361 -13.30 6.68 13.76
CA GLU A 361 -14.08 7.88 14.06
C GLU A 361 -15.39 7.92 13.26
N LYS A 362 -15.32 7.70 11.95
CA LYS A 362 -16.50 7.71 11.07
C LYS A 362 -17.45 6.56 11.38
N THR A 363 -16.94 5.39 11.75
CA THR A 363 -17.77 4.25 12.16
C THR A 363 -18.49 4.51 13.47
N LYS A 364 -17.81 5.12 14.44
CA LYS A 364 -18.44 5.53 15.71
C LYS A 364 -19.63 6.47 15.44
N LYS A 365 -19.43 7.53 14.66
CA LYS A 365 -20.50 8.48 14.28
C LYS A 365 -21.63 7.80 13.50
N TYR A 366 -21.29 6.91 12.57
CA TYR A 366 -22.26 6.15 11.81
C TYR A 366 -23.14 5.28 12.72
N TYR A 367 -22.54 4.49 13.60
CA TYR A 367 -23.28 3.67 14.55
C TYR A 367 -24.09 4.51 15.53
N GLU A 368 -23.60 5.65 16.00
CA GLU A 368 -24.37 6.58 16.83
C GLU A 368 -25.64 7.08 16.11
N SER A 369 -25.56 7.33 14.80
CA SER A 369 -26.68 7.79 13.97
C SER A 369 -27.76 6.72 13.69
N LEU A 370 -27.46 5.43 13.89
CA LEU A 370 -28.42 4.35 13.64
C LEU A 370 -29.56 4.40 14.66
N ASN A 371 -30.79 4.52 14.15
CA ASN A 371 -32.02 4.55 14.95
C ASN A 371 -32.41 3.13 15.41
N PHE A 372 -32.57 2.98 16.72
CA PHE A 372 -32.75 1.70 17.42
C PHE A 372 -34.14 1.08 17.25
N SER A 373 -35.09 1.79 16.65
CA SER A 373 -36.45 1.30 16.39
C SER A 373 -36.57 0.41 15.15
N ASN A 374 -35.51 0.32 14.33
CA ASN A 374 -35.56 -0.37 13.05
C ASN A 374 -35.00 -1.79 13.16
N GLU A 375 -35.77 -2.82 12.80
CA GLU A 375 -35.35 -4.24 12.88
C GLU A 375 -34.10 -4.55 12.03
N ASN A 376 -33.75 -3.66 11.09
CA ASN A 376 -32.63 -3.84 10.15
C ASN A 376 -31.25 -3.48 10.72
N TRP A 377 -31.12 -3.00 11.97
CA TRP A 377 -29.81 -2.59 12.53
C TRP A 377 -28.78 -3.73 12.50
N ARG A 378 -29.23 -4.98 12.72
CA ARG A 378 -28.34 -6.15 12.77
C ARG A 378 -27.74 -6.45 11.41
N THR A 379 -28.58 -6.48 10.38
CA THR A 379 -28.16 -6.67 8.99
C THR A 379 -27.17 -5.59 8.56
N ILE A 380 -27.40 -4.34 8.97
CA ILE A 380 -26.51 -3.21 8.68
C ILE A 380 -25.13 -3.41 9.34
N ILE A 381 -25.09 -3.74 10.63
CA ILE A 381 -23.84 -3.93 11.36
C ILE A 381 -23.08 -5.16 10.87
N ASP A 382 -23.76 -6.29 10.67
CA ASP A 382 -23.15 -7.53 10.17
C ASP A 382 -22.49 -7.32 8.80
N ARG A 383 -23.16 -6.54 7.93
CA ARG A 383 -22.62 -6.16 6.63
C ARG A 383 -21.42 -5.24 6.75
N ASP A 384 -21.46 -4.24 7.62
CA ASP A 384 -20.34 -3.32 7.83
C ASP A 384 -19.09 -4.07 8.32
N ILE A 385 -19.26 -4.97 9.30
CA ILE A 385 -18.19 -5.83 9.80
C ILE A 385 -17.61 -6.69 8.67
N ARG A 386 -18.46 -7.25 7.80
CA ARG A 386 -17.99 -8.04 6.65
C ARG A 386 -17.13 -7.20 5.70
N ILE A 387 -17.56 -6.00 5.35
CA ILE A 387 -16.78 -5.08 4.49
C ILE A 387 -15.44 -4.75 5.15
N VAL A 388 -15.46 -4.45 6.45
CA VAL A 388 -14.26 -4.11 7.22
C VAL A 388 -13.26 -5.27 7.25
N LYS A 389 -13.74 -6.51 7.43
CA LYS A 389 -12.92 -7.72 7.40
C LYS A 389 -12.23 -7.97 6.07
N LEU A 390 -12.87 -7.58 4.97
CA LEU A 390 -12.34 -7.79 3.63
C LEU A 390 -11.30 -6.73 3.24
N ALA A 391 -11.48 -5.49 3.69
CA ALA A 391 -10.69 -4.36 3.19
C ALA A 391 -9.61 -3.84 4.14
N PHE A 392 -9.78 -3.97 5.46
CA PHE A 392 -8.88 -3.31 6.43
C PHE A 392 -7.95 -4.30 7.14
N LEU A 393 -6.84 -3.81 7.69
CA LEU A 393 -5.95 -4.60 8.55
C LEU A 393 -6.67 -5.08 9.83
N PRO A 394 -6.27 -6.23 10.41
CA PRO A 394 -6.89 -6.80 11.61
C PRO A 394 -6.99 -5.84 12.80
N ALA A 395 -6.03 -4.93 12.98
CA ALA A 395 -6.10 -3.91 14.02
C ALA A 395 -7.31 -2.97 13.87
N THR A 396 -7.60 -2.51 12.64
CA THR A 396 -8.79 -1.71 12.36
C THR A 396 -10.07 -2.55 12.48
N GLN A 397 -10.02 -3.82 12.03
CA GLN A 397 -11.15 -4.74 12.15
C GLN A 397 -11.57 -4.88 13.60
N LYS A 398 -10.62 -5.20 14.48
CA LYS A 398 -10.84 -5.36 15.92
C LYS A 398 -11.47 -4.10 16.55
N ALA A 399 -10.90 -2.93 16.27
CA ALA A 399 -11.42 -1.66 16.80
C ALA A 399 -12.86 -1.35 16.33
N ILE A 400 -13.19 -1.64 15.07
CA ILE A 400 -14.55 -1.45 14.54
C ILE A 400 -15.52 -2.49 15.10
N GLU A 401 -15.09 -3.75 15.26
CA GLU A 401 -15.89 -4.79 15.90
C GLU A 401 -16.25 -4.40 17.34
N GLU A 402 -15.31 -3.86 18.12
CA GLU A 402 -15.56 -3.35 19.48
C GLU A 402 -16.64 -2.25 19.49
N LEU A 403 -16.55 -1.29 18.56
CA LEU A 403 -17.58 -0.25 18.40
C LEU A 403 -18.95 -0.85 18.04
N ALA A 404 -18.97 -1.84 17.15
CA ALA A 404 -20.18 -2.54 16.76
C ALA A 404 -20.82 -3.26 17.96
N TYR A 405 -20.05 -4.07 18.69
CA TYR A 405 -20.52 -4.77 19.88
C TYR A 405 -21.03 -3.82 20.95
N SER A 406 -20.31 -2.72 21.23
CA SER A 406 -20.77 -1.70 22.17
C SER A 406 -22.11 -1.09 21.77
N LYS A 407 -22.30 -0.79 20.46
CA LYS A 407 -23.59 -0.30 19.95
C LYS A 407 -24.69 -1.35 20.10
N ILE A 408 -24.44 -2.60 19.71
CA ILE A 408 -25.38 -3.73 19.83
C ILE A 408 -25.84 -3.88 21.28
N GLN A 409 -24.91 -3.86 22.24
CA GLN A 409 -25.23 -3.93 23.66
C GLN A 409 -26.15 -2.80 24.10
N LYS A 410 -25.87 -1.55 23.68
CA LYS A 410 -26.75 -0.41 23.99
C LYS A 410 -28.15 -0.58 23.37
N ILE A 411 -28.26 -1.13 22.16
CA ILE A 411 -29.56 -1.43 21.52
C ILE A 411 -30.34 -2.43 22.38
N ILE A 412 -29.71 -3.56 22.68
CA ILE A 412 -30.34 -4.67 23.41
C ILE A 412 -30.71 -4.22 24.83
N ALA A 413 -29.80 -3.53 25.53
CA ALA A 413 -30.06 -2.99 26.87
C ALA A 413 -31.27 -2.06 26.86
N SER A 414 -31.37 -1.15 25.88
CA SER A 414 -32.52 -0.25 25.75
C SER A 414 -33.83 -1.00 25.51
N GLN A 415 -33.83 -2.02 24.63
CA GLN A 415 -34.99 -2.85 24.36
C GLN A 415 -35.42 -3.67 25.59
N ILE A 416 -34.48 -4.35 26.24
CA ILE A 416 -34.71 -5.14 27.44
C ILE A 416 -35.27 -4.24 28.56
N SER A 417 -34.68 -3.07 28.78
CA SER A 417 -35.14 -2.10 29.79
C SER A 417 -36.57 -1.61 29.52
N LYS A 418 -36.87 -1.29 28.28
CA LYS A 418 -38.22 -0.86 27.86
C LYS A 418 -39.25 -1.95 28.10
N GLU A 419 -38.90 -3.20 27.85
CA GLU A 419 -39.81 -4.34 28.04
C GLU A 419 -39.92 -4.75 29.51
N PHE A 420 -38.82 -4.67 30.27
CA PHE A 420 -38.80 -4.88 31.71
C PHE A 420 -39.63 -3.86 32.48
N SER A 421 -39.56 -2.58 32.10
CA SER A 421 -40.38 -1.53 32.71
C SER A 421 -41.89 -1.74 32.48
N ARG A 422 -42.26 -2.39 31.38
CA ARG A 422 -43.65 -2.78 31.07
C ARG A 422 -44.06 -4.11 31.70
N PHE A 423 -43.10 -4.91 32.14
CA PHE A 423 -43.35 -6.24 32.68
C PHE A 423 -44.00 -6.17 34.07
N SER A 424 -45.08 -6.94 34.23
CA SER A 424 -45.74 -7.12 35.52
C SER A 424 -45.71 -8.60 35.93
N ILE A 425 -45.45 -8.85 37.21
CA ILE A 425 -45.39 -10.21 37.78
C ILE A 425 -46.83 -10.73 37.87
N LYS A 426 -47.36 -11.28 36.79
CA LYS A 426 -48.70 -11.90 36.78
C LYS A 426 -48.68 -13.42 36.61
N LYS A 427 -47.58 -14.02 36.17
CA LYS A 427 -47.34 -15.48 36.17
C LYS A 427 -45.84 -15.79 36.31
N ILE A 428 -45.53 -16.85 37.05
CA ILE A 428 -44.20 -17.44 37.17
C ILE A 428 -44.02 -18.41 36.01
N TYR A 429 -42.95 -18.24 35.23
CA TYR A 429 -42.63 -19.13 34.12
C TYR A 429 -41.69 -20.24 34.63
N PRO A 430 -42.00 -21.52 34.39
CA PRO A 430 -41.10 -22.60 34.74
C PRO A 430 -39.95 -22.63 33.71
N TYR A 431 -38.75 -22.30 34.16
CA TYR A 431 -37.49 -22.52 33.44
C TYR A 431 -36.48 -23.15 34.39
N ASN A 432 -35.43 -23.78 33.87
CA ASN A 432 -34.40 -24.42 34.69
C ASN A 432 -33.76 -23.37 35.64
N GLU A 433 -33.90 -23.56 36.96
CA GLU A 433 -33.38 -22.67 38.01
C GLU A 433 -31.87 -22.44 37.91
N GLN A 434 -31.13 -23.44 37.42
CA GLN A 434 -29.69 -23.33 37.24
C GLN A 434 -29.35 -22.32 36.13
N ILE A 435 -30.08 -22.38 35.01
CA ILE A 435 -29.95 -21.44 33.89
C ILE A 435 -30.41 -20.04 34.32
N ILE A 436 -31.55 -19.92 35.01
CA ILE A 436 -32.03 -18.63 35.52
C ILE A 436 -30.96 -17.99 36.41
N SER A 437 -30.35 -18.75 37.31
CA SER A 437 -29.32 -18.26 38.22
C SER A 437 -28.10 -17.71 37.45
N GLU A 438 -27.63 -18.41 36.42
CA GLU A 438 -26.53 -17.92 35.56
C GLU A 438 -26.85 -16.56 34.92
N TYR A 439 -28.08 -16.38 34.40
CA TYR A 439 -28.48 -15.11 33.79
C TYR A 439 -28.75 -13.99 34.80
N VAL A 440 -29.19 -14.31 36.03
CA VAL A 440 -29.40 -13.31 37.10
C VAL A 440 -28.08 -12.66 37.53
N TYR A 441 -26.98 -13.41 37.53
CA TYR A 441 -25.65 -12.88 37.83
C TYR A 441 -24.87 -12.46 36.58
N SER A 442 -25.48 -12.55 35.41
CA SER A 442 -24.88 -12.07 34.16
C SER A 442 -24.98 -10.54 34.02
N PRO A 443 -24.24 -9.93 33.08
CA PRO A 443 -24.35 -8.50 32.78
C PRO A 443 -25.78 -8.01 32.53
N ILE A 444 -26.67 -8.83 31.94
CA ILE A 444 -28.10 -8.48 31.80
C ILE A 444 -28.81 -8.46 33.15
N GLY A 445 -28.53 -9.41 34.02
CA GLY A 445 -29.14 -9.46 35.35
C GLY A 445 -28.78 -8.22 36.15
N LEU A 446 -27.50 -7.84 36.12
CA LEU A 446 -27.00 -6.60 36.72
C LEU A 446 -27.70 -5.36 36.13
N LEU A 447 -27.82 -5.25 34.80
CA LEU A 447 -28.57 -4.17 34.14
C LEU A 447 -30.01 -4.06 34.67
N LEU A 448 -30.72 -5.19 34.81
CA LEU A 448 -32.09 -5.21 35.31
C LEU A 448 -32.16 -4.79 36.79
N PHE A 449 -31.16 -5.16 37.59
CA PHE A 449 -31.06 -4.75 39.00
C PHE A 449 -30.86 -3.25 39.18
N HIS A 450 -30.23 -2.56 38.23
CA HIS A 450 -30.14 -1.09 38.25
C HIS A 450 -31.52 -0.41 38.15
N GLN A 451 -32.52 -1.05 37.54
CA GLN A 451 -33.87 -0.50 37.37
C GLN A 451 -34.84 -0.96 38.46
N GLU A 452 -34.59 -2.12 39.06
CA GLU A 452 -35.48 -2.74 40.03
C GLU A 452 -34.66 -3.62 40.99
N LYS A 453 -34.64 -3.26 42.27
CA LYS A 453 -33.88 -4.02 43.29
C LYS A 453 -34.53 -5.36 43.64
N SER A 454 -35.76 -5.61 43.20
CA SER A 454 -36.47 -6.86 43.45
C SER A 454 -35.90 -8.04 42.65
N VAL A 455 -35.14 -8.90 43.35
CA VAL A 455 -34.61 -10.18 42.82
C VAL A 455 -35.72 -11.06 42.25
N SER A 456 -36.92 -11.07 42.86
CA SER A 456 -38.04 -11.88 42.37
C SER A 456 -38.59 -11.37 41.04
N LYS A 457 -38.62 -10.05 40.83
CA LYS A 457 -39.05 -9.43 39.56
C LYS A 457 -38.04 -9.70 38.45
N VAL A 458 -36.75 -9.54 38.75
CA VAL A 458 -35.65 -9.83 37.80
C VAL A 458 -35.65 -11.31 37.40
N ARG A 459 -35.71 -12.23 38.37
CA ARG A 459 -35.82 -13.68 38.11
C ARG A 459 -37.04 -14.02 37.25
N SER A 460 -38.21 -13.45 37.59
CA SER A 460 -39.45 -13.70 36.85
C SER A 460 -39.38 -13.18 35.41
N PHE A 461 -38.72 -12.03 35.19
CA PHE A 461 -38.52 -11.47 33.85
C PHE A 461 -37.50 -12.25 33.04
N ILE A 462 -36.38 -12.68 33.63
CA ILE A 462 -35.39 -13.55 32.97
C ILE A 462 -36.05 -14.86 32.56
N SER A 463 -36.81 -15.49 33.46
CA SER A 463 -37.56 -16.71 33.14
C SER A 463 -38.58 -16.48 32.01
N TYR A 464 -39.30 -15.35 32.04
CA TYR A 464 -40.20 -14.95 30.95
C TYR A 464 -39.44 -14.77 29.62
N GLY A 465 -38.32 -14.04 29.61
CA GLY A 465 -37.51 -13.81 28.43
C GLY A 465 -36.92 -15.10 27.85
N LEU A 466 -36.41 -15.99 28.70
CA LEU A 466 -35.90 -17.30 28.27
C LEU A 466 -37.02 -18.21 27.73
N SER A 467 -38.25 -18.05 28.20
CA SER A 467 -39.42 -18.76 27.64
C SER A 467 -39.92 -18.21 26.30
N LYS A 468 -39.42 -17.04 25.88
CA LYS A 468 -39.81 -16.38 24.62
C LYS A 468 -38.67 -16.46 23.62
N GLU A 469 -38.90 -17.20 22.54
CA GLU A 469 -37.92 -17.41 21.47
C GLU A 469 -37.32 -16.10 20.91
N SER A 470 -38.14 -15.03 20.84
CA SER A 470 -37.70 -13.69 20.43
C SER A 470 -36.65 -13.05 21.35
N TYR A 471 -36.61 -13.44 22.63
CA TYR A 471 -35.70 -12.89 23.62
C TYR A 471 -34.49 -13.79 23.87
N ILE A 472 -34.60 -15.11 23.72
CA ILE A 472 -33.47 -16.06 23.92
C ILE A 472 -32.23 -15.58 23.15
N ASN A 473 -32.39 -15.23 21.88
CA ASN A 473 -31.29 -14.74 21.05
C ASN A 473 -30.72 -13.41 21.54
N LEU A 474 -31.56 -12.49 22.05
CA LEU A 474 -31.12 -11.20 22.59
C LEU A 474 -30.30 -11.36 23.87
N PHE A 475 -30.77 -12.22 24.78
CA PHE A 475 -30.07 -12.54 26.03
C PHE A 475 -28.72 -13.21 25.76
N ARG A 476 -28.66 -14.11 24.77
CA ARG A 476 -27.41 -14.75 24.34
C ARG A 476 -26.43 -13.74 23.74
N ILE A 477 -26.87 -12.92 22.77
CA ILE A 477 -26.02 -11.92 22.10
C ILE A 477 -25.41 -10.92 23.09
N TYR A 478 -26.18 -10.48 24.09
CA TYR A 478 -25.67 -9.53 25.09
C TYR A 478 -24.58 -10.14 25.97
N ASN A 479 -24.80 -11.37 26.45
CA ASN A 479 -23.82 -12.07 27.29
C ASN A 479 -22.58 -12.50 26.50
N ASP A 480 -22.76 -12.94 25.25
CA ASP A 480 -21.65 -13.26 24.35
C ASP A 480 -20.84 -12.01 24.01
N GLY A 481 -21.50 -10.89 23.70
CA GLY A 481 -20.83 -9.62 23.42
C GLY A 481 -19.97 -9.13 24.58
N PHE A 482 -20.42 -9.32 25.83
CA PHE A 482 -19.61 -8.98 27.02
C PHE A 482 -18.38 -9.88 27.15
N ARG A 483 -18.54 -11.20 26.93
CA ARG A 483 -17.42 -12.15 26.93
C ARG A 483 -16.42 -11.88 25.81
N THR A 484 -16.88 -11.48 24.62
CA THR A 484 -16.01 -11.10 23.51
C THR A 484 -15.21 -9.85 23.87
N ILE A 485 -15.83 -8.83 24.45
CA ILE A 485 -15.12 -7.62 24.92
C ILE A 485 -14.12 -7.98 26.02
N SER A 486 -14.46 -8.83 26.99
CA SER A 486 -13.53 -9.21 28.06
C SER A 486 -12.35 -10.05 27.56
N THR A 487 -12.59 -11.05 26.71
CA THR A 487 -11.52 -11.88 26.12
C THR A 487 -10.61 -11.08 25.17
N ILE A 488 -11.10 -9.98 24.60
CA ILE A 488 -10.29 -9.04 23.82
C ILE A 488 -9.23 -8.33 24.68
N TYR A 489 -9.54 -8.04 25.95
CA TYR A 489 -8.59 -7.47 26.91
C TYR A 489 -7.61 -8.52 27.45
N ASP A 490 -8.03 -9.78 27.58
CA ASP A 490 -7.16 -10.86 28.07
C ASP A 490 -6.21 -11.42 27.00
N ASN A 491 -6.60 -11.39 25.71
CA ASN A 491 -5.81 -11.94 24.59
C ASN A 491 -4.69 -11.00 24.09
N GLN A 492 -4.48 -9.85 24.74
CA GLN A 492 -3.48 -8.84 24.32
C GLN A 492 -2.03 -9.35 24.41
N ASP A 493 -1.75 -10.29 25.33
CA ASP A 493 -0.40 -10.76 25.60
C ASP A 493 -0.04 -12.10 24.92
N GLN A 494 -1.02 -12.97 24.66
CA GLN A 494 -0.76 -14.34 24.19
C GLN A 494 -0.49 -14.47 22.68
N GLU A 495 -1.14 -13.66 21.83
CA GLU A 495 -1.00 -13.75 20.37
C GLU A 495 0.40 -13.27 19.90
N ILE A 496 0.93 -12.24 20.57
CA ILE A 496 2.27 -11.68 20.33
C ILE A 496 3.34 -12.71 20.73
N GLU A 497 3.18 -13.37 21.87
CA GLU A 497 4.14 -14.36 22.37
C GLU A 497 4.19 -15.64 21.51
N LEU A 498 3.03 -16.09 20.99
CA LEU A 498 2.93 -17.28 20.14
C LEU A 498 3.56 -17.09 18.74
N LYS A 499 3.45 -15.90 18.15
CA LYS A 499 4.09 -15.60 16.85
C LYS A 499 5.56 -15.22 17.00
N ALA A 500 5.95 -14.52 18.08
CA ALA A 500 7.35 -14.24 18.39
C ALA A 500 8.16 -15.53 18.63
N LYS A 501 7.59 -16.50 19.38
CA LYS A 501 8.18 -17.84 19.57
C LYS A 501 8.32 -18.63 18.26
N LYS A 502 7.36 -18.53 17.34
CA LYS A 502 7.43 -19.19 16.01
C LYS A 502 8.48 -18.58 15.09
N CYS A 503 8.83 -17.31 15.27
CA CYS A 503 9.82 -16.59 14.44
C CYS A 503 11.21 -16.50 15.08
N GLY A 504 11.47 -17.20 16.19
CA GLY A 504 12.79 -17.23 16.83
C GLY A 504 13.17 -16.01 17.67
N PHE A 505 12.21 -15.14 17.99
CA PHE A 505 12.44 -14.01 18.91
C PHE A 505 12.11 -14.44 20.35
N SER A 506 13.13 -14.71 21.17
CA SER A 506 12.95 -14.96 22.60
C SER A 506 12.78 -13.64 23.36
N SER A 507 11.65 -13.51 24.06
CA SER A 507 11.34 -12.41 24.98
C SER A 507 12.11 -12.57 26.30
N GLU A 508 13.43 -12.39 26.29
CA GLU A 508 14.18 -12.12 27.52
C GLU A 508 14.25 -10.60 27.72
N GLY A 509 13.35 -10.07 28.56
CA GLY A 509 13.56 -8.74 29.15
C GLY A 509 12.33 -7.83 29.31
N SER A 510 11.34 -8.24 30.10
CA SER A 510 10.59 -7.32 30.99
C SER A 510 9.51 -8.08 31.76
N ARG A 511 9.82 -8.47 33.01
CA ARG A 511 8.80 -8.89 33.98
C ARG A 511 8.30 -7.66 34.74
N CYS A 512 7.13 -7.17 34.40
CA CYS A 512 6.24 -6.46 35.33
C CYS A 512 4.85 -7.10 35.17
N SER A 513 4.35 -7.69 36.25
CA SER A 513 3.04 -8.37 36.28
C SER A 513 1.89 -7.33 36.24
N PRO A 514 0.98 -7.37 35.26
CA PRO A 514 -0.11 -6.37 35.13
C PRO A 514 -1.34 -6.65 36.00
N THR A 515 -1.39 -7.77 36.71
CA THR A 515 -2.64 -8.29 37.30
C THR A 515 -3.20 -7.44 38.44
N THR A 516 -2.37 -6.72 39.19
CA THR A 516 -2.81 -6.02 40.40
C THR A 516 -3.34 -4.59 40.16
N GLU A 517 -2.96 -3.94 39.05
CA GLU A 517 -3.48 -2.60 38.71
C GLU A 517 -4.80 -2.66 37.92
N LEU A 518 -5.01 -3.71 37.13
CA LEU A 518 -6.25 -3.92 36.37
C LEU A 518 -7.43 -4.31 37.27
N GLU A 519 -7.21 -5.14 38.29
CA GLU A 519 -8.24 -5.49 39.29
C GLU A 519 -8.66 -4.27 40.12
N ASN A 520 -7.73 -3.39 40.46
CA ASN A 520 -8.03 -2.15 41.18
C ASN A 520 -8.72 -1.11 40.28
N TRP A 521 -8.35 -1.01 39.00
CA TRP A 521 -9.00 -0.11 38.04
C TRP A 521 -10.45 -0.55 37.70
N LEU A 522 -10.70 -1.86 37.58
CA LEU A 522 -12.05 -2.40 37.35
C LEU A 522 -12.96 -2.20 38.56
N LEU A 523 -12.44 -2.29 39.79
CA LEU A 523 -13.21 -2.04 41.00
C LEU A 523 -13.54 -0.54 41.19
N GLU A 524 -12.66 0.37 40.76
CA GLU A 524 -12.89 1.82 40.88
C GLU A 524 -13.88 2.37 39.82
N ASN A 525 -14.02 1.74 38.66
CA ASN A 525 -14.83 2.26 37.55
C ASN A 525 -16.21 1.58 37.36
N ILE A 526 -16.53 0.53 38.12
CA ILE A 526 -17.86 -0.12 38.10
C ILE A 526 -18.94 0.70 38.85
N VAL A 527 -18.58 1.79 39.55
CA VAL A 527 -19.53 2.61 40.32
C VAL A 527 -20.09 3.81 39.53
N ILE A 528 -19.60 4.10 38.31
CA ILE A 528 -20.10 5.24 37.51
C ILE A 528 -20.26 4.90 36.02
N ILE A 529 -21.17 3.99 35.69
CA ILE A 529 -21.98 3.92 34.45
C ILE A 529 -23.34 3.37 34.85
#